data_AF-A0A6G9YB88-F1
#
_entry.id   AF-A0A6G9YB88-F1
#
_cell.length_a   1.000
_cell.length_b   1.000
_cell.length_c   1.000
_cell.angle_alpha   90.00
_cell.angle_beta   90.00
_cell.angle_gamma   90.00
#
_symmetry.space_group_name_H-M   'P 1'
#
loop_
_entity.id
_entity.type
_entity.pdbx_description
1 polymer ?
#
loop_
_entity_poly.entity_id
_entity_poly.type
_entity_poly.pdbx_seq_one_letter_code
_entity_poly.pdbx_strand_id
1 'polypeptide(L)'
;MTTPERILDVARGDAAVSRQLSDALRLLAAKSTDPALKDQIGAVLSGRVGVRDFARTDAFNQTLDRVMPAALEKYQAMSEEQRQRLAEQGEQELERYRAELVERSPVQAPDVQSPSPESSRQGTFTSNQDDSTGRLIPGTRKPNRDQIVTPDEPDDDDLYFQDRRRRGWLE
;
A
#
# COMPACT_ATOMS: atom_id res chain seq x y z
N MET A 1 -25.38 16.18 -7.88
CA MET A 1 -24.86 14.98 -7.21
C MET A 1 -23.46 14.74 -7.76
N THR A 2 -22.43 15.10 -7.01
CA THR A 2 -21.02 14.85 -7.37
C THR A 2 -20.73 13.38 -7.07
N THR A 3 -20.63 12.57 -8.12
CA THR A 3 -20.22 11.17 -8.00
C THR A 3 -18.86 11.12 -7.29
N PRO A 4 -18.67 10.32 -6.23
CA PRO A 4 -17.37 10.21 -5.59
C PRO A 4 -16.36 9.75 -6.64
N GLU A 5 -15.31 10.54 -6.83
CA GLU A 5 -14.20 10.19 -7.69
C GLU A 5 -13.60 8.88 -7.16
N ARG A 6 -13.81 7.78 -7.88
CA ARG A 6 -13.19 6.49 -7.54
C ARG A 6 -11.70 6.62 -7.80
N ILE A 7 -10.94 6.95 -6.77
CA ILE A 7 -9.48 6.89 -6.81
C ILE A 7 -9.13 5.41 -6.91
N LEU A 8 -8.62 4.99 -8.07
CA LEU A 8 -8.05 3.65 -8.20
C LEU A 8 -6.82 3.57 -7.30
N ASP A 9 -6.72 2.55 -6.46
CA ASP A 9 -5.46 2.31 -5.74
C ASP A 9 -4.41 1.80 -6.73
N VAL A 10 -3.61 2.72 -7.25
CA VAL A 10 -2.56 2.41 -8.20
C VAL A 10 -1.20 2.26 -7.52
N ALA A 11 -1.04 2.92 -6.38
CA ALA A 11 0.22 3.03 -5.66
C ALA A 11 0.29 2.11 -4.42
N ARG A 12 -0.55 1.07 -4.35
CA ARG A 12 -0.58 0.10 -3.24
C ARG A 12 -0.79 0.80 -1.88
N GLY A 13 -1.76 1.70 -1.82
CA GLY A 13 -2.19 2.38 -0.60
C GLY A 13 -1.86 3.87 -0.53
N ASP A 14 -0.99 4.41 -1.40
CA ASP A 14 -0.79 5.87 -1.47
C ASP A 14 -1.87 6.53 -2.34
N ALA A 15 -2.90 7.04 -1.67
CA ALA A 15 -4.03 7.71 -2.30
C ALA A 15 -3.62 9.02 -3.02
N ALA A 16 -2.58 9.71 -2.56
CA ALA A 16 -2.11 10.95 -3.17
C ALA A 16 -1.39 10.67 -4.49
N VAL A 17 -0.49 9.68 -4.50
CA VAL A 17 0.16 9.21 -5.72
C VAL A 17 -0.87 8.67 -6.72
N SER A 18 -1.87 7.94 -6.24
CA SER A 18 -2.94 7.40 -7.07
C SER A 18 -3.78 8.50 -7.76
N ARG A 19 -4.06 9.59 -7.04
CA ARG A 19 -4.76 10.77 -7.59
C ARG A 19 -3.89 11.52 -8.60
N GLN A 20 -2.65 11.81 -8.27
CA GLN A 20 -1.71 12.48 -9.18
C GLN A 20 -1.53 11.67 -10.48
N LEU A 21 -1.42 10.35 -10.37
CA LEU A 21 -1.32 9.48 -11.54
C LEU A 21 -2.60 9.50 -12.39
N SER A 22 -3.77 9.51 -11.75
CA SER A 22 -5.06 9.64 -12.45
C SER A 22 -5.15 10.96 -13.23
N ASP A 23 -4.67 12.07 -12.64
CA ASP A 23 -4.64 13.37 -13.31
C ASP A 23 -3.61 13.42 -14.44
N ALA A 24 -2.45 12.81 -14.26
CA ALA A 24 -1.44 12.67 -15.32
C ALA A 24 -1.99 11.87 -16.50
N LEU A 25 -2.71 10.77 -16.24
CA LEU A 25 -3.37 9.97 -17.27
C LEU A 25 -4.46 10.76 -18.01
N ARG A 26 -5.28 11.53 -17.30
CA ARG A 26 -6.28 12.42 -17.93
C ARG A 26 -5.62 13.45 -18.83
N LEU A 27 -4.53 14.07 -18.38
CA LEU A 27 -3.77 15.03 -19.18
C LEU A 27 -3.17 14.37 -20.42
N LEU A 28 -2.63 13.16 -20.29
CA LEU A 28 -2.09 12.39 -21.40
C LEU A 28 -3.17 12.05 -22.43
N ALA A 29 -4.35 11.60 -22.00
CA ALA A 29 -5.47 11.33 -22.90
C ALA A 29 -5.96 12.59 -23.62
N ALA A 30 -5.94 13.75 -22.95
CA ALA A 30 -6.33 15.03 -23.56
C ALA A 30 -5.33 15.49 -24.62
N LYS A 31 -4.03 15.24 -24.42
CA LYS A 31 -2.95 15.66 -25.34
C LYS A 31 -2.59 14.61 -26.41
N SER A 32 -3.00 13.36 -26.23
CA SER A 32 -2.72 12.30 -27.19
C SER A 32 -3.55 12.47 -28.47
N THR A 33 -2.90 12.27 -29.61
CA THR A 33 -3.54 12.14 -30.93
C THR A 33 -3.84 10.68 -31.29
N ASP A 34 -3.28 9.71 -30.57
CA ASP A 34 -3.51 8.29 -30.81
C ASP A 34 -4.81 7.82 -30.14
N PRO A 35 -5.84 7.41 -30.91
CA PRO A 35 -7.10 6.93 -30.36
C PRO A 35 -6.94 5.63 -29.54
N ALA A 36 -6.04 4.74 -29.92
CA ALA A 36 -5.83 3.48 -29.20
C ALA A 36 -5.28 3.73 -27.80
N LEU A 37 -4.33 4.67 -27.68
CA LEU A 37 -3.80 5.09 -26.39
C LEU A 37 -4.88 5.75 -25.52
N LYS A 38 -5.73 6.59 -26.09
CA LYS A 38 -6.82 7.26 -25.36
C LYS A 38 -7.82 6.25 -24.79
N ASP A 39 -8.21 5.25 -25.57
CA ASP A 39 -9.14 4.21 -25.15
C ASP A 39 -8.56 3.37 -24.01
N GLN A 40 -7.27 3.02 -24.09
CA GLN A 40 -6.57 2.30 -23.03
C GLN A 40 -6.47 3.11 -21.74
N ILE A 41 -6.13 4.41 -21.83
CA ILE A 41 -6.13 5.30 -20.67
C ILE A 41 -7.54 5.40 -20.06
N GLY A 42 -8.59 5.50 -20.87
CA GLY A 42 -9.97 5.49 -20.39
C GLY A 42 -10.35 4.18 -19.70
N ALA A 43 -9.85 3.04 -20.19
CA ALA A 43 -10.03 1.74 -19.56
C ALA A 43 -9.35 1.66 -18.18
N VAL A 44 -8.17 2.26 -18.04
CA VAL A 44 -7.46 2.39 -16.76
C VAL A 44 -8.20 3.28 -15.78
N LEU A 45 -8.60 4.48 -16.21
CA LEU A 45 -9.31 5.46 -15.36
C LEU A 45 -10.70 4.95 -14.91
N SER A 46 -11.31 4.04 -15.67
CA SER A 46 -12.56 3.37 -15.28
C SER A 46 -12.36 2.12 -14.41
N GLY A 47 -11.11 1.71 -14.16
CA GLY A 47 -10.78 0.52 -13.39
C GLY A 47 -11.01 -0.80 -14.11
N ARG A 48 -11.26 -0.78 -15.43
CA ARG A 48 -11.39 -2.01 -16.24
C ARG A 48 -10.05 -2.67 -16.50
N VAL A 49 -8.97 -1.90 -16.47
CA VAL A 49 -7.59 -2.36 -16.67
C VAL A 49 -6.72 -1.78 -15.56
N GLY A 50 -5.81 -2.58 -15.01
CA GLY A 50 -4.82 -2.11 -14.05
C GLY A 50 -3.73 -1.28 -14.74
N VAL A 51 -3.16 -0.28 -14.06
CA VAL A 51 -2.05 0.52 -14.61
C VAL A 51 -0.85 -0.34 -15.00
N ARG A 52 -0.59 -1.40 -14.24
CA ARG A 52 0.51 -2.32 -14.55
C ARG A 52 0.29 -3.10 -15.84
N ASP A 53 -0.96 -3.42 -16.16
CA ASP A 53 -1.29 -4.07 -17.43
C ASP A 53 -1.25 -3.06 -18.59
N PHE A 54 -1.70 -1.82 -18.34
CA PHE A 54 -1.55 -0.71 -19.28
C PHE A 54 -0.09 -0.43 -19.65
N ALA A 55 0.82 -0.44 -18.66
CA ALA A 55 2.25 -0.23 -18.90
C ALA A 55 2.89 -1.34 -19.77
N ARG A 56 2.21 -2.46 -19.98
CA ARG A 56 2.66 -3.58 -20.82
C ARG A 56 2.09 -3.53 -22.23
N THR A 57 1.21 -2.57 -22.55
CA THR A 57 0.58 -2.51 -23.88
C THR A 57 1.54 -1.95 -24.91
N ASP A 58 1.40 -2.45 -26.15
CA ASP A 58 2.22 -1.97 -27.27
C ASP A 58 1.98 -0.49 -27.57
N ALA A 59 0.74 0.00 -27.44
CA ALA A 59 0.43 1.41 -27.68
C ALA A 59 1.14 2.33 -26.67
N PHE A 60 1.21 1.93 -25.40
CA PHE A 60 1.99 2.65 -24.39
C PHE A 60 3.48 2.59 -24.69
N ASN A 61 4.03 1.41 -24.97
CA ASN A 61 5.46 1.22 -25.26
C ASN A 61 5.90 2.01 -26.49
N GLN A 62 5.15 1.97 -27.59
CA GLN A 62 5.46 2.76 -28.79
C GLN A 62 5.46 4.27 -28.52
N THR A 63 4.56 4.74 -27.64
CA THR A 63 4.56 6.14 -27.24
C THR A 63 5.78 6.47 -26.39
N LEU A 64 6.11 5.59 -25.44
CA LEU A 64 7.27 5.72 -24.56
C LEU A 64 8.57 5.77 -25.38
N ASP A 65 8.74 4.87 -26.35
CA ASP A 65 9.92 4.81 -27.22
C ASP A 65 10.15 6.11 -28.01
N ARG A 66 9.08 6.83 -28.36
CA ARG A 66 9.16 8.11 -29.08
C ARG A 66 9.55 9.27 -28.17
N VAL A 67 9.13 9.27 -26.90
CA VAL A 67 9.32 10.41 -25.99
C VAL A 67 10.53 10.25 -25.06
N MET A 68 10.90 9.01 -24.74
CA MET A 68 11.97 8.70 -23.78
C MET A 68 13.35 9.21 -24.21
N PRO A 69 13.78 9.14 -25.47
CA PRO A 69 15.10 9.64 -25.87
C PRO A 69 15.29 11.12 -25.53
N ALA A 70 14.34 11.96 -25.93
CA ALA A 70 14.37 13.40 -25.65
C ALA A 70 14.27 13.71 -24.13
N ALA A 71 13.48 12.93 -23.39
CA ALA A 71 13.37 13.07 -21.95
C ALA A 71 14.70 12.72 -21.25
N LEU A 72 15.38 11.66 -21.69
CA LEU A 72 16.65 11.22 -21.14
C LEU A 72 17.78 12.21 -21.43
N GLU A 73 17.85 12.74 -22.65
CA GLU A 73 18.80 13.81 -23.02
C GLU A 73 18.61 15.04 -22.13
N LYS A 74 17.36 15.47 -21.95
CA LYS A 74 17.02 16.59 -21.07
C LYS A 74 17.45 16.32 -19.63
N TYR A 75 17.24 15.11 -19.12
CA TYR A 75 17.64 14.72 -17.77
C TYR A 75 19.17 14.71 -17.60
N GLN A 76 19.90 14.19 -18.60
CA GLN A 76 21.36 14.17 -18.58
C GLN A 76 21.97 15.57 -18.67
N ALA A 77 21.30 16.50 -19.35
CA ALA A 77 21.70 17.90 -19.44
C ALA A 77 21.43 18.72 -18.16
N MET A 78 20.65 18.19 -17.21
CA MET A 78 20.35 18.90 -15.96
C MET A 78 21.53 18.81 -14.97
N SER A 79 21.85 19.93 -14.34
CA SER A 79 22.80 19.93 -13.22
C SER A 79 22.22 19.17 -12.02
N GLU A 80 23.09 18.72 -11.11
CA GLU A 80 22.66 18.05 -9.88
C GLU A 80 21.75 18.94 -9.02
N GLU A 81 22.09 20.22 -8.89
CA GLU A 81 21.25 21.21 -8.20
C GLU A 81 19.88 21.40 -8.84
N GLN A 82 19.79 21.33 -10.18
CA GLN A 82 18.51 21.39 -10.88
C GLN A 82 17.68 20.12 -10.63
N ARG A 83 18.31 18.95 -10.65
CA ARG A 83 17.65 17.68 -10.34
C ARG A 83 17.13 17.66 -8.91
N GLN A 84 17.92 18.13 -7.95
CA GLN A 84 17.52 18.21 -6.53
C GLN A 84 16.33 19.15 -6.34
N ARG A 85 16.36 20.35 -6.95
CA ARG A 85 15.22 21.28 -6.89
C ARG A 85 13.93 20.69 -7.47
N LEU A 86 14.03 19.93 -8.56
CA LEU A 86 12.87 19.25 -9.15
C LEU A 86 12.34 18.13 -8.25
N ALA A 87 13.22 17.39 -7.58
CA ALA A 87 12.84 16.36 -6.62
C ALA A 87 12.09 16.99 -5.42
N GLU A 88 12.64 18.05 -4.83
CA GLU A 88 12.01 18.78 -3.72
C GLU A 88 10.65 19.37 -4.12
N GLN A 89 10.54 19.93 -5.34
CA GLN A 89 9.26 20.40 -5.85
C GLN A 89 8.25 19.25 -5.97
N GLY A 90 8.66 18.10 -6.51
CA GLY A 90 7.80 16.93 -6.63
C GLY A 90 7.31 16.40 -5.28
N GLU A 91 8.19 16.37 -4.27
CA GLU A 91 7.84 15.98 -2.90
C GLU A 91 6.83 16.94 -2.27
N GLN A 92 7.01 18.26 -2.47
CA GLN A 92 6.06 19.26 -1.98
C GLN A 92 4.70 19.15 -2.66
N GLU A 93 4.65 18.85 -3.96
CA GLU A 93 3.40 18.62 -4.69
C GLU A 93 2.68 17.37 -4.17
N LEU A 94 3.41 16.27 -3.94
CA LEU A 94 2.85 15.04 -3.34
C LEU A 94 2.31 15.29 -1.92
N GLU A 95 3.03 16.04 -1.11
CA GLU A 95 2.61 16.36 0.26
C GLU A 95 1.34 17.22 0.28
N ARG A 96 1.22 18.17 -0.66
CA ARG A 96 -0.03 18.92 -0.87
C ARG A 96 -1.20 18.01 -1.21
N TYR A 97 -1.02 17.03 -2.10
CA TYR A 97 -2.07 16.07 -2.41
C TYR A 97 -2.47 15.22 -1.21
N ARG A 98 -1.51 14.81 -0.35
CA ARG A 98 -1.80 14.09 0.90
C ARG A 98 -2.60 14.96 1.86
N ALA A 99 -2.21 16.21 2.06
CA ALA A 99 -2.92 17.15 2.92
C ALA A 99 -4.37 17.39 2.46
N GLU A 100 -4.59 17.60 1.15
CA GLU A 100 -5.94 17.72 0.58
C GLU A 100 -6.82 16.49 0.82
N LEU A 101 -6.23 15.29 0.79
CA LEU A 101 -6.92 14.02 1.05
C LEU A 101 -7.35 13.89 2.52
N VAL A 102 -6.52 14.35 3.45
CA VAL A 102 -6.85 14.39 4.88
C VAL A 102 -7.98 15.38 5.14
N GLU A 103 -7.95 16.56 4.53
CA GLU A 103 -9.02 17.58 4.70
C GLU A 103 -10.36 17.17 4.07
N ARG A 104 -10.33 16.42 2.96
CA ARG A 104 -11.54 15.92 2.27
C ARG A 104 -12.10 14.64 2.84
N SER A 105 -11.31 13.90 3.62
CA SER A 105 -11.82 12.78 4.39
C SER A 105 -12.53 13.36 5.61
N PRO A 106 -13.88 13.34 5.69
CA PRO A 106 -14.49 13.57 6.98
C PRO A 106 -13.86 12.53 7.91
N VAL A 107 -13.31 13.00 9.03
CA VAL A 107 -12.89 12.16 10.14
C VAL A 107 -14.11 11.33 10.52
N GLN A 108 -14.27 10.18 9.89
CA GLN A 108 -15.02 9.09 10.46
C GLN A 108 -14.12 8.72 11.62
N ALA A 109 -14.44 9.29 12.80
CA ALA A 109 -13.85 8.86 14.05
C ALA A 109 -13.81 7.33 13.99
N PRO A 110 -12.70 6.67 14.38
CA PRO A 110 -12.73 5.23 14.53
C PRO A 110 -13.96 4.99 15.39
N ASP A 111 -14.93 4.29 14.81
CA ASP A 111 -16.05 3.75 15.56
C ASP A 111 -15.36 2.80 16.51
N VAL A 112 -15.00 3.32 17.68
CA VAL A 112 -14.62 2.53 18.82
C VAL A 112 -15.93 1.85 19.14
N GLN A 113 -16.20 0.77 18.41
CA GLN A 113 -17.01 -0.33 18.89
C GLN A 113 -16.32 -0.75 20.16
N SER A 114 -16.68 -0.04 21.23
CA SER A 114 -16.65 -0.53 22.58
C SER A 114 -17.32 -1.90 22.45
N PRO A 115 -16.62 -3.02 22.68
CA PRO A 115 -17.34 -4.26 22.90
C PRO A 115 -18.17 -4.01 24.16
N SER A 116 -19.45 -3.70 23.99
CA SER A 116 -20.40 -3.78 25.09
C SER A 116 -20.32 -5.21 25.61
N PRO A 117 -20.09 -5.42 26.91
CA PRO A 117 -20.05 -6.74 27.49
C PRO A 117 -21.50 -7.23 27.63
N GLU A 118 -22.08 -7.71 26.55
CA GLU A 118 -23.30 -8.52 26.65
C GLU A 118 -22.94 -9.92 27.15
N SER A 119 -23.10 -10.06 28.46
CA SER A 119 -23.77 -11.19 29.10
C SER A 119 -23.58 -12.58 28.49
N SER A 120 -22.82 -13.40 29.23
CA SER A 120 -23.34 -14.64 29.80
C SER A 120 -24.10 -15.56 28.83
N ARG A 121 -23.35 -16.31 28.03
CA ARG A 121 -23.76 -17.68 27.69
C ARG A 121 -22.82 -18.64 28.41
N GLN A 122 -23.30 -19.11 29.56
CA GLN A 122 -22.81 -20.27 30.28
C GLN A 122 -22.69 -21.44 29.29
N GLY A 123 -21.45 -21.85 29.00
CA GLY A 123 -21.18 -23.17 28.45
C GLY A 123 -21.23 -24.19 29.58
N THR A 124 -22.40 -24.78 29.81
CA THR A 124 -22.53 -26.04 30.54
C THR A 124 -21.77 -27.12 29.77
N PHE A 125 -20.53 -27.37 30.19
CA PHE A 125 -19.82 -28.62 29.90
C PHE A 125 -20.10 -29.60 31.02
N THR A 126 -20.79 -30.69 30.69
CA THR A 126 -20.75 -32.00 31.37
C THR A 126 -21.55 -32.95 30.47
N SER A 127 -20.88 -33.72 29.61
CA SER A 127 -20.36 -35.07 29.88
C SER A 127 -21.48 -36.13 29.89
N ASN A 128 -21.55 -37.02 28.89
CA ASN A 128 -20.68 -38.21 28.85
C ASN A 128 -21.07 -39.22 27.76
N GLN A 129 -20.06 -40.07 27.50
CA GLN A 129 -20.03 -41.41 26.90
C GLN A 129 -19.54 -41.49 25.46
N ASP A 130 -18.53 -42.28 25.13
CA ASP A 130 -17.53 -43.04 25.90
C ASP A 130 -16.51 -43.52 24.83
N ASP A 131 -15.21 -43.31 25.03
CA ASP A 131 -14.26 -44.34 25.48
C ASP A 131 -13.40 -44.87 24.32
N SER A 132 -12.12 -44.48 24.32
CA SER A 132 -11.00 -45.42 24.19
C SER A 132 -9.69 -44.64 23.99
N THR A 133 -9.00 -44.42 25.12
CA THR A 133 -7.55 -44.60 25.30
C THR A 133 -6.62 -44.51 24.08
N GLY A 134 -5.74 -43.49 24.10
CA GLY A 134 -4.29 -43.71 24.02
C GLY A 134 -3.70 -44.25 22.71
N ARG A 135 -3.23 -43.34 21.85
CA ARG A 135 -1.92 -43.50 21.19
C ARG A 135 -1.37 -42.16 20.73
N LEU A 136 -0.62 -41.49 21.59
CA LEU A 136 0.41 -40.55 21.12
C LEU A 136 1.39 -41.39 20.30
N ILE A 137 1.41 -41.23 18.98
CA ILE A 137 2.39 -41.91 18.12
C ILE A 137 3.73 -41.20 18.36
N PRO A 138 4.71 -41.84 19.02
CA PRO A 138 6.01 -41.22 19.22
C PRO A 138 6.76 -41.24 17.88
N GLY A 139 7.26 -40.07 17.43
CA GLY A 139 8.14 -39.97 16.25
C GLY A 139 7.59 -39.26 15.01
N THR A 140 6.42 -38.61 15.05
CA THR A 140 5.84 -37.92 13.87
C THR A 140 5.84 -36.39 13.92
N ARG A 141 6.43 -35.77 14.96
CA ARG A 141 6.67 -34.32 14.98
C ARG A 141 8.14 -34.04 14.75
N LYS A 142 8.46 -33.26 13.70
CA LYS A 142 9.81 -32.74 13.46
C LYS A 142 10.31 -32.04 14.75
N PRO A 143 11.51 -32.36 15.26
CA PRO A 143 11.95 -31.96 16.60
C PRO A 143 12.21 -30.45 16.77
N ASN A 144 12.28 -29.66 15.69
CA ASN A 144 12.70 -28.25 15.77
C ASN A 144 11.54 -27.23 15.81
N ARG A 145 10.29 -27.66 16.07
CA ARG A 145 9.16 -26.70 16.08
C ARG A 145 9.14 -25.79 17.32
N ASP A 146 9.76 -26.23 18.42
CA ASP A 146 9.74 -25.50 19.69
C ASP A 146 11.10 -24.91 20.07
N GLN A 147 12.11 -24.97 19.19
CA GLN A 147 13.41 -24.36 19.44
C GLN A 147 13.35 -22.88 19.05
N ILE A 148 12.95 -22.05 20.01
CA ILE A 148 13.10 -20.59 19.93
C ILE A 148 14.62 -20.33 20.06
N VAL A 149 15.28 -20.13 18.92
CA VAL A 149 16.67 -19.66 18.89
C VAL A 149 16.64 -18.16 19.11
N THR A 150 16.73 -17.74 20.37
CA THR A 150 17.06 -16.35 20.71
C THR A 150 18.57 -16.18 20.49
N PRO A 151 19.02 -15.26 19.64
CA PRO A 151 20.44 -14.92 19.55
C PRO A 151 20.95 -14.42 20.91
N ASP A 152 22.21 -14.71 21.25
CA ASP A 152 22.81 -14.23 22.51
C ASP A 152 23.00 -12.70 22.53
N GLU A 153 22.93 -12.05 21.37
CA GLU A 153 23.01 -10.60 21.21
C GLU A 153 21.62 -10.01 20.90
N PRO A 154 21.21 -8.93 21.58
CA PRO A 154 19.96 -8.24 21.25
C PRO A 154 20.05 -7.67 19.84
N ASP A 155 19.00 -7.87 19.04
CA ASP A 155 18.91 -7.28 17.71
C ASP A 155 18.58 -5.77 17.78
N ASP A 156 18.65 -5.09 16.64
CA ASP A 156 18.35 -3.65 16.55
C ASP A 156 16.92 -3.34 17.04
N ASP A 157 15.99 -4.29 16.88
CA ASP A 157 14.62 -4.18 17.35
C ASP A 157 14.54 -4.26 18.88
N ASP A 158 15.24 -5.20 19.51
CA ASP A 158 15.37 -5.32 20.97
C ASP A 158 15.94 -4.04 21.59
N LEU A 159 16.97 -3.47 20.96
CA LEU A 159 17.57 -2.20 21.38
C LEU A 159 16.59 -1.04 21.25
N TYR A 160 15.82 -0.99 20.16
CA TYR A 160 14.79 0.01 19.93
C TYR A 160 13.71 0.00 21.01
N PHE A 161 13.22 -1.18 21.38
CA PHE A 161 12.20 -1.32 22.43
C PHE A 161 12.76 -1.02 23.83
N GLN A 162 14.00 -1.40 24.12
CA GLN A 162 14.67 -1.06 25.38
C GLN A 162 14.88 0.45 25.54
N ASP A 163 15.31 1.15 24.48
CA ASP A 163 15.46 2.60 24.48
C ASP A 163 14.11 3.31 24.71
N ARG A 164 13.02 2.80 24.10
CA ARG A 164 11.68 3.36 24.35
C ARG A 164 11.16 3.12 25.76
N ARG A 165 11.39 1.94 26.36
CA ARG A 165 11.07 1.69 27.77
C ARG A 165 11.85 2.61 28.69
N ARG A 166 13.15 2.82 28.43
CA ARG A 166 13.98 3.78 29.19
C ARG A 166 13.49 5.21 29.08
N ARG A 167 12.95 5.59 27.93
CA ARG A 167 12.40 6.94 27.69
C ARG A 167 10.96 7.10 28.20
N GLY A 168 10.34 6.07 28.77
CA GLY A 168 8.97 6.13 29.31
C GLY A 168 7.87 6.18 28.24
N TRP A 169 8.14 5.73 27.02
CA TRP A 169 7.17 5.68 25.92
C TRP A 169 6.41 4.35 25.82
N LEU A 170 6.90 3.32 26.52
CA LEU A 170 6.27 2.00 26.63
C LEU A 170 6.18 1.68 28.12
N GLU A 171 4.96 1.58 28.65
CA GLU A 171 4.64 1.07 30.00
C GLU A 171 4.16 -0.38 29.91
#